data_AF-A0A1Y0M9J0-F1
#
_entry.id   AF-A0A1Y0M9J0-F1
#
_cell.length_a   1.000
_cell.length_b   1.000
_cell.length_c   1.000
_cell.angle_alpha   90.00
_cell.angle_beta   90.00
_cell.angle_gamma   90.00
#
_symmetry.space_group_name_H-M   'P 1'
#
loop_
_entity.id
_entity.type
_entity.pdbx_description
1 polymer ?
#
loop_
_entity_poly.entity_id
_entity_poly.type
_entity_poly.pdbx_seq_one_letter_code
_entity_poly.pdbx_strand_id
1 'polypeptide(L)'
;MQALEKIVIENNFITLLLVLLLAIVFLLKGIDSIKLKGYVSALFNKGFVEIETDENRMIFKGFYILIFTFSVTVLSLILYFFIRENVNNREEGFYSFFAIFSLVLIYFLVKWILEYLFSSLFLINKGVHFFLVSKTSYLYAITFLLFGGVILVEYSQLNASFLFYLTAILFFIRFVAHVVNNKKLIFSELFYFILYLCAFEIAPLFILFKLIF
;
A
#
# COMPACT_ATOMS: atom_id res chain seq x y z
N MET A 1 -16.91 -32.62 -19.84
CA MET A 1 -16.77 -31.44 -20.72
C MET A 1 -17.01 -30.12 -19.99
N GLN A 2 -17.97 -30.00 -19.08
CA GLN A 2 -18.20 -28.79 -18.27
C GLN A 2 -16.99 -28.33 -17.42
N ALA A 3 -16.19 -29.25 -16.89
CA ALA A 3 -14.99 -28.89 -16.14
C ALA A 3 -13.89 -28.23 -17.00
N LEU A 4 -13.77 -28.61 -18.27
CA LEU A 4 -12.81 -28.00 -19.20
C LEU A 4 -13.28 -26.61 -19.65
N GLU A 5 -14.57 -26.43 -19.90
CA GLU A 5 -15.15 -25.11 -20.20
C GLU A 5 -14.96 -24.11 -19.05
N LYS A 6 -15.16 -24.54 -17.80
CA LYS A 6 -14.98 -23.69 -16.62
C LYS A 6 -13.52 -23.22 -16.47
N ILE A 7 -12.55 -24.12 -16.68
CA ILE A 7 -11.11 -23.79 -16.62
C ILE A 7 -10.73 -22.81 -17.75
N VAL A 8 -11.27 -22.97 -18.96
CA VAL A 8 -10.97 -22.09 -20.10
C VAL A 8 -11.58 -20.69 -19.91
N ILE A 9 -12.79 -20.59 -19.36
CA ILE A 9 -13.45 -19.29 -19.13
C ILE A 9 -12.80 -18.51 -17.98
N GLU A 10 -12.36 -19.21 -16.91
CA GLU A 10 -11.70 -18.56 -15.77
C GLU A 10 -10.28 -18.08 -16.07
N ASN A 11 -9.52 -18.84 -16.85
CA ASN A 11 -8.16 -18.42 -17.23
C ASN A 11 -8.19 -17.17 -18.15
N ASN A 12 -9.25 -17.02 -18.94
CA ASN A 12 -9.36 -15.91 -19.89
C ASN A 12 -9.50 -14.53 -19.22
N PHE A 13 -10.26 -14.41 -18.12
CA PHE A 13 -10.45 -13.10 -17.49
C PHE A 13 -9.20 -12.64 -16.70
N ILE A 14 -8.48 -13.57 -16.07
CA ILE A 14 -7.23 -13.25 -15.36
C ILE A 14 -6.17 -12.82 -16.37
N THR A 15 -6.03 -13.56 -17.48
CA THR A 15 -5.16 -13.19 -18.60
C THR A 15 -5.48 -11.79 -19.13
N LEU A 16 -6.77 -11.48 -19.34
CA LEU A 16 -7.21 -10.16 -19.82
C LEU A 16 -6.86 -9.05 -18.81
N LEU A 17 -7.04 -9.28 -17.51
CA LEU A 17 -6.62 -8.35 -16.47
C LEU A 17 -5.11 -8.12 -16.46
N LEU A 18 -4.30 -9.18 -16.63
CA LEU A 18 -2.84 -9.05 -16.68
C LEU A 18 -2.38 -8.22 -17.89
N VAL A 19 -3.00 -8.43 -19.07
CA VAL A 19 -2.73 -7.62 -20.26
C VAL A 19 -3.13 -6.16 -20.03
N LEU A 20 -4.28 -5.91 -19.39
CA LEU A 20 -4.72 -4.57 -19.03
C LEU A 20 -3.72 -3.90 -18.07
N LEU A 21 -3.21 -4.62 -17.07
CA LEU A 21 -2.20 -4.11 -16.15
C LEU A 21 -0.88 -3.75 -16.86
N LEU A 22 -0.44 -4.59 -17.81
CA LEU A 22 0.72 -4.27 -18.66
C LEU A 22 0.49 -3.00 -19.48
N ALA A 23 -0.71 -2.82 -20.02
CA ALA A 23 -1.08 -1.59 -20.73
C ALA A 23 -1.03 -0.37 -19.81
N ILE A 24 -1.48 -0.47 -18.56
CA ILE A 24 -1.35 0.62 -17.58
C ILE A 24 0.13 0.94 -17.31
N VAL A 25 0.99 -0.07 -17.16
CA VAL A 25 2.45 0.16 -16.97
C VAL A 25 3.06 0.87 -18.18
N PHE A 26 2.65 0.50 -19.39
CA PHE A 26 3.07 1.18 -20.62
C PHE A 26 2.62 2.65 -20.65
N LEU A 27 1.37 2.93 -20.27
CA LEU A 27 0.84 4.30 -20.16
C LEU A 27 1.60 5.12 -19.10
N LEU A 28 1.87 4.55 -17.93
CA LEU A 28 2.67 5.21 -16.88
C LEU A 28 4.06 5.59 -17.38
N LYS A 29 4.71 4.70 -18.15
CA LYS A 29 6.00 4.98 -18.77
C LYS A 29 5.92 6.09 -19.82
N GLY A 30 4.81 6.14 -20.57
CA GLY A 30 4.54 7.17 -21.57
C GLY A 30 4.29 8.56 -20.97
N ILE A 31 3.67 8.63 -19.79
CA ILE A 31 3.41 9.91 -19.10
C ILE A 31 4.68 10.43 -18.43
N ASP A 32 5.32 9.62 -17.59
CA ASP A 32 6.55 10.02 -16.89
C ASP A 32 7.40 8.81 -16.49
N SER A 33 8.40 8.53 -17.34
CA SER A 33 9.33 7.43 -17.13
C SER A 33 10.27 7.63 -15.94
N ILE A 34 10.59 8.88 -15.59
CA ILE A 34 11.47 9.22 -14.47
C ILE A 34 10.74 8.93 -13.17
N LYS A 35 9.49 9.39 -13.06
CA LYS A 35 8.63 9.11 -11.90
C LYS A 35 8.36 7.62 -11.75
N LEU A 36 8.04 6.91 -12.84
CA LEU A 36 7.84 5.46 -12.79
C LEU A 36 9.06 4.74 -12.21
N LYS A 37 10.27 5.06 -12.70
CA LYS A 37 11.52 4.47 -12.20
C LYS A 37 11.74 4.82 -10.72
N GLY A 38 11.43 6.06 -10.32
CA GLY A 38 11.44 6.49 -8.93
C GLY A 38 10.52 5.64 -8.05
N TYR A 39 9.27 5.44 -8.45
CA TYR A 39 8.30 4.63 -7.72
C TYR A 39 8.68 3.15 -7.62
N VAL A 40 9.20 2.55 -8.70
CA VAL A 40 9.69 1.16 -8.68
C VAL A 40 10.87 1.01 -7.72
N SER A 41 11.75 2.02 -7.64
CA SER A 41 12.94 2.00 -6.78
C SER A 41 12.74 2.64 -5.40
N ALA A 42 11.52 3.05 -5.05
CA ALA A 42 11.27 3.87 -3.87
C ALA A 42 11.70 3.19 -2.55
N LEU A 43 11.66 1.86 -2.46
CA LEU A 43 12.13 1.13 -1.28
C LEU A 43 13.62 1.36 -0.98
N PHE A 44 14.44 1.57 -2.01
CA PHE A 44 15.89 1.71 -1.90
C PHE A 44 16.36 3.15 -2.09
N ASN A 45 15.57 3.97 -2.80
CA ASN A 45 15.93 5.34 -3.13
C ASN A 45 15.19 6.35 -2.25
N LYS A 46 15.78 6.67 -1.10
CA LYS A 46 15.27 7.67 -0.16
C LYS A 46 15.21 9.08 -0.77
N GLY A 47 16.20 9.43 -1.60
CA GLY A 47 16.27 10.74 -2.24
C GLY A 47 15.09 11.01 -3.18
N PHE A 48 14.59 9.98 -3.86
CA PHE A 48 13.36 10.11 -4.65
C PHE A 48 12.13 10.44 -3.79
N VAL A 49 12.01 9.82 -2.61
CA VAL A 49 10.90 10.08 -1.70
C VAL A 49 10.97 11.50 -1.15
N GLU A 50 12.16 12.02 -0.86
CA GLU A 50 12.38 13.41 -0.43
C GLU A 50 11.97 14.41 -1.52
N ILE A 51 12.39 14.19 -2.76
CA ILE A 51 12.01 15.05 -3.90
C ILE A 51 10.49 15.05 -4.11
N GLU A 52 9.83 13.88 -4.04
CA GLU A 52 8.37 13.78 -4.14
C GLU A 52 7.62 14.36 -2.92
N THR A 53 8.30 14.60 -1.79
CA THR A 53 7.69 15.28 -0.64
C THR A 53 7.72 16.78 -0.74
N ASP A 54 8.74 17.31 -1.42
CA ASP A 54 8.87 18.74 -1.71
C ASP A 54 8.04 19.16 -2.94
N GLU A 55 7.89 18.27 -3.94
CA GLU A 55 6.87 18.43 -4.97
C GLU A 55 5.48 18.22 -4.37
N ASN A 56 4.72 19.30 -4.16
CA ASN A 56 3.32 19.22 -3.73
C ASN A 56 2.53 18.22 -4.61
N ARG A 57 2.24 17.03 -4.08
CA ARG A 57 1.49 15.98 -4.75
C ARG A 57 0.06 16.44 -5.01
N MET A 58 -0.19 16.94 -6.21
CA MET A 58 -1.56 17.07 -6.72
C MET A 58 -2.05 15.69 -7.14
N ILE A 59 -2.81 15.06 -6.26
CA ILE A 59 -3.32 13.68 -6.39
C ILE A 59 -4.20 13.52 -7.65
N PHE A 60 -4.76 14.61 -8.16
CA PHE A 60 -5.55 14.65 -9.40
C PHE A 60 -4.73 14.65 -10.70
N LYS A 61 -3.40 14.53 -10.64
CA LYS A 61 -2.61 14.28 -11.86
C LYS A 61 -2.84 12.85 -12.34
N GLY A 62 -3.04 12.67 -13.65
CA GLY A 62 -3.34 11.38 -14.26
C GLY A 62 -2.35 10.26 -13.90
N PHE A 63 -1.07 10.59 -13.70
CA PHE A 63 -0.05 9.63 -13.25
C PHE A 63 -0.40 8.98 -11.89
N TYR A 64 -0.80 9.78 -10.89
CA TYR A 64 -1.10 9.27 -9.55
C TYR A 64 -2.38 8.43 -9.53
N ILE A 65 -3.36 8.80 -10.35
CA ILE A 65 -4.60 8.02 -10.51
C ILE A 65 -4.29 6.67 -11.16
N LEU A 66 -3.45 6.65 -12.20
CA LEU A 66 -3.06 5.42 -12.89
C LEU A 66 -2.24 4.47 -12.01
N ILE A 67 -1.24 4.97 -11.28
CA ILE A 67 -0.45 4.12 -10.38
C ILE A 67 -1.29 3.62 -9.19
N PHE A 68 -2.24 4.43 -8.71
CA PHE A 68 -3.17 4.03 -7.66
C PHE A 68 -4.09 2.90 -8.16
N THR A 69 -4.74 3.08 -9.31
CA THR A 69 -5.62 2.05 -9.89
C THR A 69 -4.87 0.76 -10.15
N PHE A 70 -3.67 0.82 -10.74
CA PHE A 70 -2.77 -0.32 -10.90
C PHE A 70 -2.51 -1.03 -9.56
N SER A 71 -2.20 -0.26 -8.51
CA SER A 71 -1.88 -0.86 -7.22
C SER A 71 -3.06 -1.57 -6.57
N VAL A 72 -4.26 -0.99 -6.65
CA VAL A 72 -5.49 -1.56 -6.11
C VAL A 72 -5.85 -2.86 -6.86
N THR A 73 -5.74 -2.87 -8.19
CA THR A 73 -6.02 -4.05 -9.01
C THR A 73 -5.08 -5.22 -8.74
N VAL A 74 -3.79 -4.98 -8.50
CA VAL A 74 -2.83 -6.05 -8.18
C VAL A 74 -3.09 -6.60 -6.78
N LEU A 75 -3.36 -5.73 -5.81
CA LEU A 75 -3.71 -6.15 -4.45
C LEU A 75 -5.02 -6.95 -4.41
N SER A 76 -6.02 -6.55 -5.21
CA SER A 76 -7.27 -7.32 -5.32
C SER A 76 -7.05 -8.68 -5.99
N LEU A 77 -6.17 -8.78 -6.98
CA LEU A 77 -5.79 -10.07 -7.60
C LEU A 77 -5.17 -11.02 -6.56
N ILE A 78 -4.24 -10.54 -5.74
CA ILE A 78 -3.60 -11.36 -4.70
C ILE A 78 -4.63 -11.86 -3.68
N LEU A 79 -5.55 -10.99 -3.26
CA LEU A 79 -6.64 -11.38 -2.36
C LEU A 79 -7.59 -12.37 -3.02
N TYR A 80 -7.86 -12.23 -4.31
CA TYR A 80 -8.65 -13.20 -5.07
C TYR A 80 -7.99 -14.58 -5.09
N PHE A 81 -6.69 -14.66 -5.40
CA PHE A 81 -5.93 -15.91 -5.31
C PHE A 81 -5.94 -16.50 -3.90
N PHE A 82 -5.85 -15.66 -2.86
CA PHE A 82 -5.93 -16.10 -1.47
C PHE A 82 -7.27 -16.72 -1.11
N ILE A 83 -8.36 -16.08 -1.52
CA ILE A 83 -9.71 -16.55 -1.24
C ILE A 83 -10.00 -17.84 -2.00
N ARG A 84 -9.56 -17.94 -3.26
CA ARG A 84 -9.74 -19.13 -4.12
C ARG A 84 -9.15 -20.39 -3.48
N GLU A 85 -7.94 -20.29 -2.94
CA GLU A 85 -7.21 -21.45 -2.38
C GLU A 85 -7.71 -21.87 -0.98
N ASN A 86 -8.18 -20.93 -0.17
CA ASN A 86 -8.52 -21.21 1.24
C ASN A 86 -10.01 -21.48 1.47
N VAL A 87 -10.90 -21.03 0.57
CA VAL A 87 -12.35 -21.15 0.76
C VAL A 87 -12.92 -22.10 -0.28
N ASN A 88 -13.03 -23.38 0.09
CA ASN A 88 -13.76 -24.36 -0.71
C ASN A 88 -15.23 -23.91 -0.89
N ASN A 89 -15.74 -24.00 -2.12
CA ASN A 89 -17.12 -23.69 -2.54
C ASN A 89 -17.48 -22.20 -2.71
N ARG A 90 -16.52 -21.30 -2.97
CA ARG A 90 -16.88 -19.97 -3.52
C ARG A 90 -17.08 -20.03 -5.02
N GLU A 91 -18.04 -19.23 -5.50
CA GLU A 91 -18.22 -19.01 -6.93
C GLU A 91 -16.99 -18.30 -7.48
N GLU A 92 -16.23 -19.02 -8.29
CA GLU A 92 -15.10 -18.50 -9.04
C GLU A 92 -15.61 -17.74 -10.27
N GLY A 93 -14.91 -16.66 -10.64
CA GLY A 93 -15.21 -15.90 -11.84
C GLY A 93 -15.19 -14.38 -11.66
N PHE A 94 -15.43 -13.67 -12.76
CA PHE A 94 -15.26 -12.22 -12.86
C PHE A 94 -16.06 -11.42 -11.82
N TYR A 95 -17.28 -11.86 -11.49
CA TYR A 95 -18.14 -11.17 -10.52
C TYR A 95 -17.53 -11.18 -9.11
N SER A 96 -16.99 -12.34 -8.68
CA SER A 96 -16.34 -12.47 -7.37
C SER A 96 -15.08 -11.60 -7.26
N PHE A 97 -14.29 -11.53 -8.35
CA PHE A 97 -13.16 -10.60 -8.43
C PHE A 97 -13.60 -9.15 -8.33
N PHE A 98 -14.66 -8.75 -9.05
CA PHE A 98 -15.15 -7.37 -9.03
C PHE A 98 -15.64 -6.95 -7.64
N ALA A 99 -16.30 -7.85 -6.90
CA ALA A 99 -16.70 -7.60 -5.52
C ALA A 99 -15.49 -7.37 -4.60
N ILE A 100 -14.45 -8.19 -4.73
CA ILE A 100 -13.19 -8.02 -3.97
C ILE A 100 -12.50 -6.70 -4.35
N PHE A 101 -12.41 -6.41 -5.65
CA PHE A 101 -11.84 -5.17 -6.15
C PHE A 101 -12.56 -3.94 -5.57
N SER A 102 -13.90 -3.94 -5.58
CA SER A 102 -14.71 -2.86 -5.01
C SER A 102 -14.44 -2.67 -3.52
N LEU A 103 -14.37 -3.76 -2.75
CA LEU A 103 -14.07 -3.72 -1.31
C LEU A 103 -12.68 -3.12 -1.06
N VAL A 104 -11.66 -3.57 -1.78
CA VAL A 104 -10.28 -3.05 -1.65
C VAL A 104 -10.23 -1.58 -2.02
N LEU A 105 -10.91 -1.18 -3.10
CA LEU A 105 -10.98 0.22 -3.54
C LEU A 105 -11.61 1.11 -2.46
N ILE A 106 -12.76 0.71 -1.92
CA ILE A 106 -13.46 1.45 -0.85
C ILE A 106 -12.56 1.58 0.38
N TYR A 107 -11.90 0.49 0.79
CA TYR A 107 -10.98 0.51 1.92
C TYR A 107 -9.86 1.54 1.73
N PHE A 108 -9.22 1.57 0.55
CA PHE A 108 -8.15 2.54 0.28
C PHE A 108 -8.67 3.97 0.19
N LEU A 109 -9.85 4.20 -0.38
CA LEU A 109 -10.46 5.54 -0.41
C LEU A 109 -10.78 6.06 0.98
N VAL A 110 -11.44 5.26 1.82
CA VAL A 110 -11.77 5.65 3.21
C VAL A 110 -10.50 5.95 4.00
N LYS A 111 -9.48 5.07 3.87
CA LYS A 111 -8.19 5.27 4.51
C LYS A 111 -7.52 6.57 4.06
N TRP A 112 -7.56 6.86 2.77
CA TRP A 112 -6.97 8.08 2.22
C TRP A 112 -7.69 9.33 2.73
N ILE A 113 -9.03 9.32 2.77
CA ILE A 113 -9.83 10.43 3.33
C ILE A 113 -9.47 10.65 4.80
N LEU A 114 -9.33 9.59 5.59
CA LEU A 114 -8.91 9.70 6.99
C LEU A 114 -7.51 10.31 7.12
N GLU A 115 -6.54 9.84 6.33
CA GLU A 115 -5.18 10.39 6.33
C GLU A 115 -5.17 11.88 5.96
N TYR A 116 -5.99 12.29 4.98
CA TYR A 116 -6.14 13.69 4.60
C TYR A 116 -6.79 14.54 5.70
N LEU A 117 -7.87 14.05 6.32
CA LEU A 117 -8.55 14.75 7.42
C LEU A 117 -7.61 14.94 8.62
N PHE A 118 -6.91 13.89 9.03
CA PHE A 118 -5.91 14.00 10.11
C PHE A 118 -4.79 14.97 9.73
N SER A 119 -4.35 14.96 8.47
CA SER A 119 -3.35 15.90 7.99
C SER A 119 -3.78 17.35 8.12
N SER A 120 -5.01 17.64 7.74
CA SER A 120 -5.58 18.98 7.84
C SER A 120 -5.85 19.41 9.28
N LEU A 121 -6.31 18.50 10.15
CA LEU A 121 -6.67 18.81 11.53
C LEU A 121 -5.45 19.06 12.42
N PHE A 122 -4.38 18.28 12.24
CA PHE A 122 -3.19 18.36 13.08
C PHE A 122 -2.11 19.32 12.55
N LEU A 123 -2.41 20.13 11.51
CA LEU A 123 -1.45 21.06 10.89
C LEU A 123 -0.10 20.36 10.64
N ILE A 124 -0.17 19.25 9.91
CA ILE A 124 0.94 18.29 9.81
C ILE A 124 2.27 18.97 9.42
N ASN A 125 3.27 18.80 10.28
CA ASN A 125 4.65 19.20 10.03
C ASN A 125 5.26 18.41 8.87
N LYS A 126 6.25 19.00 8.18
CA LYS A 126 6.95 18.40 7.02
C LYS A 126 7.39 16.94 7.24
N GLY A 127 7.77 16.57 8.45
CA GLY A 127 8.17 15.20 8.80
C GLY A 127 7.04 14.16 8.73
N VAL A 128 5.81 14.52 9.10
CA VAL A 128 4.67 13.59 8.99
C VAL A 128 4.17 13.54 7.55
N HIS A 129 4.26 14.64 6.79
CA HIS A 129 4.01 14.62 5.35
C HIS A 129 4.98 13.68 4.62
N PHE A 130 6.28 13.72 4.98
CA PHE A 130 7.28 12.79 4.48
C PHE A 130 6.91 11.33 4.75
N PHE A 131 6.44 11.04 5.96
CA PHE A 131 6.00 9.70 6.33
C PHE A 131 4.80 9.21 5.48
N LEU A 132 3.79 10.06 5.24
CA LEU A 132 2.63 9.72 4.42
C LEU A 132 3.01 9.45 2.95
N VAL A 133 3.90 10.27 2.39
CA VAL A 133 4.41 10.08 1.03
C VAL A 133 5.27 8.82 0.92
N SER A 134 6.17 8.59 1.88
CA SER A 134 6.96 7.36 1.98
C SER A 134 6.07 6.11 2.06
N LYS A 135 4.99 6.15 2.86
CA LYS A 135 4.01 5.08 3.03
C LYS A 135 3.35 4.63 1.74
N THR A 136 2.97 5.59 0.91
CA THR A 136 2.32 5.34 -0.38
C THR A 136 3.35 4.92 -1.42
N SER A 137 4.51 5.57 -1.48
CA SER A 137 5.59 5.22 -2.42
C SER A 137 6.10 3.78 -2.23
N TYR A 138 6.30 3.34 -0.99
CA TYR A 138 6.74 1.97 -0.72
C TYR A 138 5.68 0.92 -1.05
N LEU A 139 4.40 1.27 -0.90
CA LEU A 139 3.30 0.39 -1.33
C LEU A 139 3.34 0.20 -2.84
N TYR A 140 3.49 1.28 -3.61
CA TYR A 140 3.57 1.19 -5.07
C TYR A 140 4.79 0.37 -5.53
N ALA A 141 5.96 0.58 -4.94
CA ALA A 141 7.16 -0.21 -5.22
C ALA A 141 6.93 -1.72 -5.02
N ILE A 142 6.35 -2.10 -3.88
CA ILE A 142 6.03 -3.50 -3.57
C ILE A 142 4.99 -4.04 -4.54
N THR A 143 4.02 -3.23 -4.93
CA THR A 143 2.97 -3.67 -5.84
C THR A 143 3.52 -4.00 -7.23
N PHE A 144 4.54 -3.28 -7.71
CA PHE A 144 5.25 -3.67 -8.94
C PHE A 144 5.98 -5.01 -8.80
N LEU A 145 6.62 -5.29 -7.66
CA LEU A 145 7.25 -6.58 -7.40
C LEU A 145 6.23 -7.71 -7.33
N LEU A 146 5.10 -7.45 -6.64
CA LEU A 146 3.98 -8.37 -6.54
C LEU A 146 3.34 -8.67 -7.88
N PHE A 147 3.23 -7.68 -8.76
CA PHE A 147 2.71 -7.89 -10.11
C PHE A 147 3.55 -8.91 -10.89
N GLY A 148 4.89 -8.81 -10.79
CA GLY A 148 5.79 -9.84 -11.33
C GLY A 148 5.55 -11.22 -10.70
N GLY A 149 5.32 -11.28 -9.39
CA GLY A 149 4.98 -12.52 -8.67
C GLY A 149 3.65 -13.14 -9.14
N VAL A 150 2.63 -12.33 -9.41
CA VAL A 150 1.33 -12.78 -9.92
C VAL A 150 1.49 -13.39 -11.32
N ILE A 151 2.20 -12.72 -12.23
CA ILE A 151 2.49 -13.25 -13.57
C ILE A 151 3.22 -14.60 -13.47
N LEU A 152 4.20 -14.68 -12.57
CA LEU A 152 5.01 -15.88 -12.40
C LEU A 152 4.17 -17.06 -11.91
N VAL A 153 3.27 -16.85 -10.95
CA VAL A 153 2.39 -17.91 -10.44
C VAL A 153 1.36 -18.36 -11.47
N GLU A 154 0.80 -17.43 -12.26
CA GLU A 154 -0.23 -17.78 -13.25
C GLU A 154 0.32 -18.58 -14.44
N TYR A 155 1.53 -18.26 -14.91
CA TYR A 155 2.15 -18.88 -16.08
C TYR A 155 3.27 -19.88 -15.76
N SER A 156 3.53 -20.16 -14.49
CA SER A 156 4.48 -21.18 -14.04
C SER A 156 3.76 -22.29 -13.28
N GLN A 157 4.45 -23.40 -13.04
CA GLN A 157 3.96 -24.49 -12.19
C GLN A 157 4.14 -24.18 -10.69
N LEU A 158 4.17 -22.91 -10.31
CA LEU A 158 4.33 -22.51 -8.92
C LEU A 158 3.00 -22.52 -8.19
N ASN A 159 3.02 -23.04 -6.96
CA ASN A 159 1.84 -23.07 -6.11
C ASN A 159 1.45 -21.66 -5.65
N ALA A 160 0.14 -21.45 -5.43
CA ALA A 160 -0.37 -20.19 -4.86
C ALA A 160 0.23 -19.86 -3.49
N SER A 161 0.68 -20.85 -2.72
CA SER A 161 1.44 -20.66 -1.46
C SER A 161 2.69 -19.79 -1.65
N PHE A 162 3.37 -19.91 -2.80
CA PHE A 162 4.52 -19.06 -3.12
C PHE A 162 4.14 -17.58 -3.17
N LEU A 163 3.00 -17.26 -3.80
CA LEU A 163 2.47 -15.89 -3.86
C LEU A 163 2.26 -15.31 -2.46
N PHE A 164 1.72 -16.12 -1.54
CA PHE A 164 1.45 -15.70 -0.17
C PHE A 164 2.73 -15.45 0.63
N TYR A 165 3.72 -16.35 0.54
CA TYR A 165 5.01 -16.15 1.18
C TYR A 165 5.73 -14.92 0.63
N LEU A 166 5.73 -14.75 -0.71
CA LEU A 166 6.31 -13.58 -1.36
C LEU A 166 5.62 -12.29 -0.89
N THR A 167 4.30 -12.30 -0.77
CA THR A 167 3.53 -11.16 -0.26
C THR A 167 3.89 -10.84 1.18
N ALA A 168 3.90 -11.83 2.07
CA ALA A 168 4.28 -11.65 3.48
C ALA A 168 5.70 -11.07 3.63
N ILE A 169 6.67 -11.60 2.88
CA ILE A 169 8.05 -11.13 2.88
C ILE A 169 8.14 -9.68 2.41
N LEU A 170 7.48 -9.33 1.29
CA LEU A 170 7.54 -7.95 0.78
C LEU A 170 6.88 -6.95 1.74
N PHE A 171 5.75 -7.30 2.36
CA PHE A 171 5.13 -6.46 3.38
C PHE A 171 6.00 -6.34 4.64
N PHE A 172 6.74 -7.38 5.01
CA PHE A 172 7.72 -7.31 6.10
C PHE A 172 8.89 -6.38 5.74
N ILE A 173 9.45 -6.49 4.53
CA ILE A 173 10.49 -5.56 4.04
C ILE A 173 9.98 -4.12 4.07
N ARG A 174 8.72 -3.88 3.68
CA ARG A 174 8.09 -2.56 3.80
C ARG A 174 8.12 -2.01 5.22
N PHE A 175 7.75 -2.86 6.17
CA PHE A 175 7.68 -2.48 7.58
C PHE A 175 9.07 -2.11 8.10
N VAL A 176 10.07 -2.93 7.78
CA VAL A 176 11.48 -2.63 8.10
C VAL A 176 11.93 -1.33 7.44
N ALA A 177 11.64 -1.11 6.16
CA ALA A 177 11.98 0.12 5.44
C ALA A 177 11.33 1.35 6.09
N HIS A 178 10.08 1.26 6.53
CA HIS A 178 9.40 2.32 7.26
C HIS A 178 10.09 2.67 8.57
N VAL A 179 10.41 1.66 9.39
CA VAL A 179 11.08 1.86 10.67
C VAL A 179 12.46 2.46 10.45
N VAL A 180 13.25 1.89 9.53
CA VAL A 180 14.63 2.34 9.27
C VAL A 180 14.68 3.75 8.70
N ASN A 181 13.77 4.12 7.81
CA ASN A 181 13.81 5.43 7.18
C ASN A 181 13.30 6.55 8.09
N ASN A 182 12.46 6.23 9.08
CA ASN A 182 11.83 7.22 9.97
C ASN A 182 12.31 7.12 11.42
N LYS A 183 13.42 6.40 11.71
CA LYS A 183 13.92 6.18 13.08
C LYS A 183 14.00 7.49 13.88
N LYS A 184 14.60 8.53 13.32
CA LYS A 184 14.81 9.80 14.02
C LYS A 184 13.50 10.45 14.46
N LEU A 185 12.48 10.38 13.61
CA LEU A 185 11.17 10.98 13.85
C LEU A 185 10.34 10.17 14.85
N ILE A 186 10.37 8.83 14.71
CA ILE A 186 9.64 7.92 15.60
C ILE A 186 10.21 7.99 17.03
N PHE A 187 11.54 7.99 17.18
CA PHE A 187 12.17 8.01 18.51
C PHE A 187 12.05 9.36 19.21
N SER A 188 12.10 10.49 18.48
CA SER A 188 11.95 11.81 19.11
C SER A 188 10.54 12.03 19.62
N GLU A 189 9.52 11.73 18.81
CA GLU A 189 8.12 11.96 19.21
C GLU A 189 7.64 10.98 20.28
N LEU A 190 8.08 9.71 20.24
CA LEU A 190 7.78 8.75 21.31
C LEU A 190 8.42 9.17 22.64
N PHE A 191 9.63 9.75 22.62
CA PHE A 191 10.25 10.28 23.83
C PHE A 191 9.45 11.46 24.42
N TYR A 192 8.99 12.39 23.57
CA TYR A 192 8.13 13.48 24.03
C TYR A 192 6.78 13.00 24.57
N PHE A 193 6.19 11.97 23.94
CA PHE A 193 4.95 11.37 24.44
C PHE A 193 5.14 10.78 25.85
N ILE A 194 6.21 10.03 26.07
CA ILE A 194 6.56 9.48 27.39
C ILE A 194 6.76 10.62 28.39
N LEU A 195 7.49 11.67 28.02
CA LEU A 195 7.70 12.83 28.88
C LEU A 195 6.38 13.54 29.24
N TYR A 196 5.44 13.64 28.30
CA TYR A 196 4.11 14.21 28.53
C TYR A 196 3.28 13.37 29.49
N LEU A 197 3.36 12.05 29.36
CA LEU A 197 2.70 11.10 30.26
C LEU A 197 3.28 11.21 31.67
N CYS A 198 4.61 11.31 31.79
CA CYS A 198 5.28 11.56 33.07
C CYS A 198 4.89 12.92 33.67
N ALA A 199 4.79 13.98 32.86
CA ALA A 199 4.34 15.29 33.35
C ALA A 199 2.88 15.25 33.83
N PHE A 200 2.02 14.48 33.15
CA PHE A 200 0.63 14.26 33.55
C PHE A 200 0.50 13.49 34.87
N GLU A 201 1.42 12.57 35.16
CA GLU A 201 1.47 11.86 36.44
C GLU A 201 1.90 12.77 37.60
N ILE A 202 2.84 13.69 37.35
CA ILE A 202 3.38 14.61 38.36
C ILE A 202 2.45 15.81 38.61
N ALA A 203 1.68 16.27 37.61
CA ALA A 203 0.85 17.46 37.72
C ALA A 203 -0.22 17.40 38.84
N PRO A 204 -0.97 16.29 39.05
CA PRO A 204 -1.91 16.16 40.17
C PRO A 204 -1.24 16.25 41.53
N LEU A 205 -0.05 15.65 41.68
CA LEU A 205 0.74 15.70 42.91
C LEU A 205 1.16 17.15 43.24
N PHE A 206 1.54 17.91 42.22
CA PHE A 206 1.89 19.33 42.39
C PHE A 206 0.70 20.21 42.79
N ILE A 207 -0.49 19.94 42.23
CA ILE A 207 -1.74 20.64 42.58
C ILE A 207 -2.15 20.33 44.03
N LEU A 208 -2.03 19.07 44.46
CA LEU A 208 -2.32 18.65 45.84
C LEU A 208 -1.41 19.33 46.85
N PHE A 209 -0.11 19.43 46.54
CA PHE A 209 0.87 20.09 47.41
C PHE A 209 0.55 21.58 47.61
N LYS A 210 0.10 22.27 46.54
CA LYS A 210 -0.30 23.69 46.58
C LYS A 210 -1.64 23.96 47.28
N LEU A 211 -2.49 22.94 47.42
CA LEU A 211 -3.76 23.07 48.15
C LEU A 211 -3.59 22.79 49.65
N ILE A 212 -2.61 21.97 50.02
CA ILE A 212 -2.30 21.60 51.41
C ILE A 212 -1.39 22.63 52.10
N PHE A 213 -0.52 23.29 51.34
CA PHE A 213 0.46 24.28 51.81
C PHE A 213 0.22 25.63 51.16
#